data_AF-A0A960X1P3-F1
#
_entry.id   AF-A0A960X1P3-F1
#
_cell.length_a   1.000
_cell.length_b   1.000
_cell.length_c   1.000
_cell.angle_alpha   90.00
_cell.angle_beta   90.00
_cell.angle_gamma   90.00
#
_symmetry.space_group_name_H-M   'P 1'
#
loop_
_entity.id
_entity.type
_entity.pdbx_description
1 polymer ?
#
loop_
_entity_poly.entity_id
_entity_poly.type
_entity_poly.pdbx_seq_one_letter_code
_entity_poly.pdbx_strand_id
1 'polypeptide(L)'
;MHSRKPAVVFIFITLFLDILGVGLIVPILPKLIEEFKGGDVEKAAQMVGLMAALYSGMQFLCAPFLGSLSDQVGRRKVILLSVFGSGIDYLLLAFAPSLGWFFIGRMISGITGA
;
A
#
# COMPACT_ATOMS: atom_id res chain seq x y z
N MET A 1 9.65 8.67 -36.11
CA MET A 1 8.76 8.05 -35.09
C MET A 1 9.63 7.44 -34.01
N HIS A 2 9.76 8.08 -32.85
CA HIS A 2 10.60 7.58 -31.76
C HIS A 2 9.94 6.33 -31.14
N SER A 3 10.56 5.17 -31.36
CA SER A 3 10.20 3.89 -30.74
C SER A 3 10.35 3.98 -29.22
N ARG A 4 9.31 4.42 -28.51
CA ARG A 4 9.25 4.39 -27.04
C ARG A 4 8.75 3.02 -26.59
N LYS A 5 9.63 2.03 -26.48
CA LYS A 5 9.40 0.83 -25.67
C LYS A 5 10.62 0.60 -24.77
N PRO A 6 10.55 1.05 -23.51
CA PRO A 6 10.74 0.09 -22.40
C PRO A 6 9.97 0.45 -21.10
N ALA A 7 8.76 1.03 -21.16
CA ALA A 7 7.98 1.31 -19.94
C ALA A 7 7.25 0.07 -19.38
N VAL A 8 6.94 -0.93 -20.22
CA VAL A 8 6.14 -2.11 -19.85
C VAL A 8 6.85 -2.97 -18.81
N VAL A 9 8.16 -3.25 -18.99
CA VAL A 9 8.94 -4.05 -18.04
C VAL A 9 9.03 -3.35 -16.69
N PHE A 10 9.22 -2.03 -16.68
CA PHE A 10 9.23 -1.26 -15.45
C PHE A 10 7.89 -1.36 -14.73
N ILE A 11 6.77 -1.05 -15.42
CA ILE A 11 5.41 -1.16 -14.85
C ILE A 11 5.15 -2.58 -14.32
N PHE A 12 5.57 -3.60 -15.07
CA PHE A 12 5.40 -4.99 -14.67
C PHE A 12 6.17 -5.31 -13.37
N ILE A 13 7.45 -4.95 -13.28
CA ILE A 13 8.25 -5.15 -12.06
C ILE A 13 7.63 -4.40 -10.88
N THR A 14 7.18 -3.17 -11.11
CA THR A 14 6.56 -2.36 -10.08
C THR A 14 5.28 -2.99 -9.54
N LEU A 15 4.37 -3.39 -10.44
CA LEU A 15 3.12 -4.06 -10.06
C LEU A 15 3.39 -5.42 -9.41
N PHE A 16 4.41 -6.15 -9.88
CA PHE A 16 4.81 -7.41 -9.29
C PHE A 16 5.27 -7.24 -7.84
N LEU A 17 6.14 -6.26 -7.57
CA LEU A 17 6.60 -5.96 -6.22
C LEU A 17 5.45 -5.52 -5.30
N ASP A 18 4.51 -4.73 -5.83
CA ASP A 18 3.36 -4.23 -5.07
C ASP A 18 2.42 -5.38 -4.66
N ILE A 19 2.00 -6.21 -5.62
CA ILE A 19 1.12 -7.37 -5.36
C ILE A 19 1.82 -8.38 -4.46
N LEU A 20 3.13 -8.59 -4.63
CA LEU A 20 3.91 -9.49 -3.75
C LEU A 20 3.89 -8.99 -2.31
N GLY A 21 4.13 -7.70 -2.08
CA GLY A 21 4.14 -7.13 -0.74
C GLY A 21 2.76 -7.17 -0.08
N VAL A 22 1.68 -6.86 -0.80
CA VAL A 22 0.30 -7.06 -0.31
C VAL A 22 0.05 -8.54 0.01
N GLY A 23 0.47 -9.45 -0.87
CA GLY A 23 0.32 -10.89 -0.70
C GLY A 23 1.05 -11.45 0.54
N LEU A 24 2.18 -10.86 0.91
CA LEU A 24 2.89 -11.18 2.16
C LEU A 24 2.20 -10.58 3.38
N ILE A 25 1.74 -9.32 3.28
CA ILE A 25 1.14 -8.59 4.39
C ILE A 25 -0.21 -9.17 4.83
N VAL A 26 -1.07 -9.55 3.89
CA VAL A 26 -2.44 -10.04 4.16
C VAL A 26 -2.48 -11.21 5.16
N PRO A 27 -1.68 -12.28 5.02
CA PRO A 27 -1.66 -13.38 6.00
C PRO A 27 -0.90 -13.04 7.29
N ILE A 28 0.00 -12.07 7.26
CA ILE A 28 0.86 -11.67 8.39
C ILE A 28 0.11 -10.76 9.37
N LEU A 29 -0.72 -9.84 8.86
CA LEU A 29 -1.44 -8.85 9.67
C LEU A 29 -2.30 -9.44 10.80
N PRO A 30 -3.15 -10.45 10.55
CA PRO A 30 -4.03 -11.02 11.57
C PRO A 30 -3.22 -11.61 12.73
N LYS A 31 -2.12 -12.32 12.40
CA LYS A 31 -1.22 -12.91 13.39
C LYS A 31 -0.50 -11.85 14.22
N LEU A 32 -0.01 -10.77 13.61
CA LEU A 32 0.60 -9.69 14.37
C LEU A 32 -0.39 -9.02 15.32
N ILE A 33 -1.61 -8.76 14.86
CA ILE A 33 -2.62 -8.11 15.70
C ILE A 33 -3.04 -9.03 16.86
N GLU A 34 -3.12 -10.34 16.62
CA GLU A 34 -3.36 -11.35 17.65
C GLU A 34 -2.22 -11.37 18.69
N GLU A 35 -0.96 -11.34 18.25
CA GLU A 35 0.21 -11.31 19.12
C GLU A 35 0.27 -10.02 19.96
N PHE A 36 -0.03 -8.86 19.36
CA PHE A 36 -0.09 -7.58 20.07
C PHE A 36 -1.28 -7.44 21.03
N LYS A 37 -2.37 -8.20 20.84
CA LYS A 37 -3.57 -8.16 21.71
C LYS A 37 -3.71 -9.35 22.66
N GLY A 38 -2.71 -10.25 22.73
CA GLY A 38 -2.70 -11.35 23.68
C GLY A 38 -3.67 -12.49 23.34
N GLY A 39 -3.92 -12.76 22.06
CA GLY A 39 -4.69 -13.93 21.61
C GLY A 39 -6.19 -13.74 21.38
N ASP A 40 -6.70 -12.50 21.43
CA ASP A 40 -8.13 -12.22 21.16
C ASP A 40 -8.39 -12.09 19.64
N VAL A 41 -8.62 -13.24 19.01
CA VAL A 41 -8.81 -13.40 17.55
C VAL A 41 -9.99 -12.59 17.02
N GLU A 42 -11.06 -12.43 17.81
CA GLU A 42 -12.28 -11.73 17.38
C GLU A 42 -12.03 -10.24 17.20
N LYS A 43 -11.38 -9.60 18.18
CA LYS A 43 -10.98 -8.18 18.08
C LYS A 43 -9.92 -7.96 17.01
N ALA A 44 -9.02 -8.93 16.80
CA ALA A 44 -8.03 -8.86 15.73
C ALA A 44 -8.69 -8.84 14.35
N ALA A 45 -9.65 -9.73 14.11
CA ALA A 45 -10.41 -9.77 12.85
C ALA A 45 -11.19 -8.46 12.58
N GLN A 46 -11.83 -7.89 13.61
CA GLN A 46 -12.51 -6.59 13.49
C GLN A 46 -11.54 -5.45 13.12
N MET A 47 -10.34 -5.43 13.72
CA MET A 47 -9.31 -4.43 13.42
C MET A 47 -8.72 -4.59 12.02
N VAL A 48 -8.48 -5.82 11.56
CA VAL A 48 -8.06 -6.09 10.17
C VAL A 48 -9.14 -5.60 9.20
N GLY A 49 -10.42 -5.88 9.48
CA GLY A 49 -11.54 -5.40 8.68
C GLY A 49 -11.61 -3.87 8.60
N LEU A 50 -11.42 -3.19 9.74
CA LEU A 50 -11.38 -1.73 9.79
C LEU A 50 -10.19 -1.15 9.00
N MET A 51 -9.02 -1.78 9.11
CA MET A 51 -7.83 -1.39 8.35
C MET A 51 -8.03 -1.58 6.84
N ALA A 52 -8.67 -2.67 6.43
CA ALA A 52 -9.01 -2.91 5.03
C ALA A 52 -10.00 -1.87 4.51
N ALA A 53 -11.04 -1.56 5.28
CA ALA A 53 -12.02 -0.52 4.93
C ALA A 53 -11.36 0.86 4.80
N LEU A 54 -10.44 1.21 5.72
CA LEU A 54 -9.70 2.47 5.65
C LEU A 54 -8.79 2.50 4.41
N TYR A 55 -8.04 1.43 4.15
CA TYR A 55 -7.18 1.33 2.97
C TYR A 55 -7.99 1.48 1.67
N SER A 56 -9.08 0.72 1.50
CA SER A 56 -9.94 0.82 0.32
C SER A 56 -10.63 2.17 0.20
N GLY A 57 -11.04 2.78 1.32
CA GLY A 57 -11.64 4.12 1.33
C GLY A 57 -10.65 5.19 0.88
N MET A 58 -9.41 5.16 1.40
CA MET A 58 -8.35 6.07 0.97
C MET A 58 -7.98 5.85 -0.49
N GLN A 59 -7.85 4.59 -0.93
CA GLN A 59 -7.56 4.26 -2.33
C GLN A 59 -8.68 4.73 -3.26
N PHE A 60 -9.94 4.57 -2.88
CA PHE A 60 -11.08 5.06 -3.68
C PHE A 60 -11.06 6.58 -3.87
N LEU A 61 -10.68 7.34 -2.83
CA LEU A 61 -10.59 8.80 -2.89
C LEU A 61 -9.33 9.29 -3.62
N CYS A 62 -8.19 8.64 -3.38
CA CYS A 62 -6.89 9.09 -3.89
C CYS A 62 -6.57 8.57 -5.29
N ALA A 63 -7.05 7.38 -5.68
CA ALA A 63 -6.79 6.83 -7.02
C ALA A 63 -7.22 7.74 -8.18
N PRO A 64 -8.44 8.34 -8.22
CA PRO A 64 -8.80 9.26 -9.29
C PRO A 64 -7.96 10.55 -9.26
N PHE A 65 -7.60 11.02 -8.07
CA PHE A 65 -6.75 12.20 -7.91
C PHE A 65 -5.34 11.95 -8.47
N LEU A 66 -4.70 10.85 -8.08
CA LEU A 66 -3.39 10.43 -8.57
C LEU A 66 -3.39 10.10 -10.05
N GLY A 67 -4.46 9.49 -10.56
CA GLY A 67 -4.66 9.26 -11.98
C GLY A 67 -4.68 10.58 -12.77
N SER A 68 -5.47 11.55 -12.32
CA SER A 68 -5.54 12.88 -12.93
C SER A 68 -4.20 13.62 -12.87
N LEU A 69 -3.49 13.52 -11.74
CA LEU A 69 -2.18 14.14 -11.54
C LEU A 69 -1.10 13.46 -12.40
N SER A 70 -1.17 12.14 -12.55
CA SER A 70 -0.32 11.35 -13.43
C SER A 70 -0.46 11.78 -14.89
N ASP A 71 -1.68 12.07 -15.32
CA ASP A 71 -1.94 12.48 -16.69
C ASP A 71 -1.46 13.92 -16.97
N GLN A 72 -1.45 14.80 -15.96
CA GLN A 72 -0.97 16.19 -16.07
C GLN A 72 0.55 16.33 -15.91
N VAL A 73 1.14 15.68 -14.90
CA VAL A 73 2.57 15.82 -14.52
C VAL A 73 3.46 14.81 -15.25
N GLY A 74 2.84 13.75 -15.79
CA GLY A 74 3.48 12.66 -16.53
C GLY A 74 3.59 11.36 -15.71
N ARG A 75 3.03 10.28 -16.24
CA ARG A 75 2.94 8.93 -15.63
C ARG A 75 4.21 8.46 -14.90
N ARG A 76 5.39 8.66 -15.48
CA ARG A 76 6.65 8.18 -14.89
C ARG A 76 6.94 8.78 -13.52
N LYS A 77 6.66 10.08 -13.32
CA LYS A 77 6.97 10.76 -12.06
C LYS A 77 6.03 10.30 -10.94
N VAL A 78 4.75 10.13 -11.25
CA VAL A 78 3.75 9.70 -10.28
C VAL A 78 3.97 8.25 -9.88
N ILE A 79 4.23 7.33 -10.82
CA ILE A 79 4.56 5.93 -10.49
C ILE A 79 5.79 5.86 -9.56
N LEU A 80 6.85 6.64 -9.83
CA LEU A 80 8.03 6.65 -8.95
C LEU A 80 7.72 7.19 -7.55
N LEU A 81 6.87 8.21 -7.44
CA LEU A 81 6.41 8.76 -6.16
C LEU A 81 5.59 7.72 -5.39
N SER A 82 4.67 7.03 -6.07
CA SER A 82 3.84 5.97 -5.49
C SER A 82 4.69 4.82 -4.95
N VAL A 83 5.66 4.34 -5.74
CA VAL A 83 6.59 3.26 -5.31
C VAL A 83 7.43 3.69 -4.13
N PHE A 84 7.91 4.93 -4.14
CA PHE A 84 8.65 5.48 -3.02
C PHE A 84 7.79 5.54 -1.75
N GLY A 85 6.54 5.98 -1.89
CA GLY A 85 5.54 5.98 -0.82
C GLY A 85 5.25 4.59 -0.26
N SER A 86 5.06 3.58 -1.13
CA SER A 86 4.90 2.19 -0.73
C SER A 86 6.16 1.66 -0.02
N GLY A 87 7.36 2.04 -0.48
CA GLY A 87 8.61 1.72 0.20
C GLY A 87 8.69 2.28 1.62
N ILE A 88 8.24 3.52 1.82
CA ILE A 88 8.13 4.13 3.16
C ILE A 88 7.11 3.37 4.02
N ASP A 89 5.96 2.99 3.49
CA ASP A 89 4.96 2.18 4.19
C ASP A 89 5.57 0.86 4.70
N TYR A 90 6.28 0.12 3.84
CA TYR A 90 6.95 -1.12 4.25
C TYR A 90 8.00 -0.90 5.33
N LEU A 91 8.75 0.20 5.28
CA LEU A 91 9.72 0.54 6.35
C LEU A 91 9.00 0.88 7.66
N LEU A 92 7.91 1.65 7.61
CA LEU A 92 7.10 1.97 8.80
C LEU A 92 6.50 0.70 9.42
N LEU A 93 6.05 -0.24 8.60
CA LEU A 93 5.56 -1.55 9.04
C LEU A 93 6.69 -2.41 9.64
N ALA A 94 7.89 -2.39 9.05
CA ALA A 94 9.03 -3.16 9.54
C ALA A 94 9.52 -2.70 10.91
N PHE A 95 9.44 -1.39 11.20
CA PHE A 95 9.86 -0.82 12.48
C PHE A 95 8.70 -0.57 13.45
N ALA A 96 7.49 -1.04 13.16
CA ALA A 96 6.28 -0.74 13.92
C ALA A 96 6.34 -1.23 15.38
N PRO A 97 6.44 -0.35 16.40
CA PRO A 97 6.37 -0.72 17.81
C PRO A 97 4.93 -0.91 18.33
N SER A 98 3.91 -0.50 17.58
CA SER A 98 2.51 -0.59 18.02
C SER A 98 1.51 -0.70 16.86
N LEU A 99 0.30 -1.16 17.18
CA LEU A 99 -0.85 -1.28 16.26
C LEU A 99 -1.18 0.02 15.50
N GLY A 100 -0.89 1.19 16.07
CA GLY A 100 -1.11 2.48 15.42
C GLY A 100 -0.25 2.69 14.16
N TRP A 101 0.93 2.06 14.10
CA TRP A 101 1.81 2.14 12.93
C TRP A 101 1.23 1.41 11.73
N PHE A 102 0.49 0.32 11.94
CA PHE A 102 -0.24 -0.37 10.89
C PHE A 102 -1.36 0.52 10.31
N PHE A 103 -2.04 1.32 11.13
CA PHE A 103 -3.03 2.28 10.64
C PHE A 103 -2.39 3.39 9.81
N ILE A 104 -1.29 3.97 10.28
CA ILE A 104 -0.54 5.00 9.54
C ILE A 104 -0.02 4.43 8.21
N GLY A 105 0.55 3.22 8.26
CA GLY A 105 1.00 2.52 7.07
C GLY A 105 -0.13 2.31 6.05
N ARG A 106 -1.30 1.81 6.50
CA ARG A 106 -2.48 1.66 5.62
C ARG A 106 -2.95 2.97 4.99
N MET A 107 -2.90 4.08 5.72
CA MET A 107 -3.25 5.39 5.15
C MET A 107 -2.26 5.79 4.07
N ILE A 108 -0.96 5.64 4.31
CA ILE A 108 0.09 5.95 3.33
C ILE A 108 -0.07 5.06 2.11
N SER A 109 -0.21 3.75 2.31
CA SER A 109 -0.44 2.75 1.26
C SER A 109 -1.68 3.06 0.42
N GLY A 110 -2.78 3.50 1.04
CA GLY A 110 -3.99 3.89 0.32
C GLY A 110 -3.84 5.18 -0.48
N ILE A 111 -3.04 6.14 0.03
CA ILE A 111 -2.71 7.38 -0.68
C ILE A 111 -1.69 7.14 -1.79
N THR A 112 -0.81 6.15 -1.66
CA THR A 112 0.25 5.88 -2.63
C THR A 112 -0.07 4.72 -3.55
N GLY A 113 -1.24 4.11 -3.40
CA GLY A 113 -1.74 3.02 -4.24
C GLY A 113 -1.72 3.43 -5.71
N ALA A 114 -0.84 2.78 -6.48
CA ALA A 114 -0.62 3.02 -7.90
C ALA A 114 -1.55 2.16 -8.77
#